data_AF-A0A101FJJ9-F1
#
_entry.id   AF-A0A101FJJ9-F1
#
_cell.length_a   1.000
_cell.length_b   1.000
_cell.length_c   1.000
_cell.angle_alpha   90.00
_cell.angle_beta   90.00
_cell.angle_gamma   90.00
#
_symmetry.space_group_name_H-M   'P 1'
#
loop_
_entity.id
_entity.type
_entity.pdbx_description
1 polymer ?
#
loop_
_entity_poly.entity_id
_entity_poly.type
_entity_poly.pdbx_seq_one_letter_code
_entity_poly.pdbx_strand_id
1 'polypeptide(L)'
;MSKKQHYSLWCFLGIFLFFLVLVLNFSVEKVTGKSSLPEVKRGYIFDRNYEPLVITLENYKAYYVIKNNNWMAESIPDVVKTYLPSTLNLPKKGIILLSEDLTLDEVERLSKESRVLIEKSFRRKILVPEMDFLIGETFNGYGVSGLEKRFDAYLQKGEPLVLSLDLKKEKKFLNLKKQLEKNYQLGLAEIDLSTGEVLAYVDEKETPLFEEAYPSSVFGIFHKNQKTTLWGLGEYFLASLCGQNISIDFVKKNEKVCNPELENFSKDKMMFLLDKSVVRVYFKDNKMLIVVLKEKNNSSEDIKINLCSERFDDLFAGLL
;
A
#
# COMPACT_ATOMS: atom_id res chain seq x y z
N MET A 1 21.07 20.25 -52.48
CA MET A 1 21.35 19.63 -51.16
C MET A 1 22.52 18.67 -51.31
N SER A 2 23.48 18.69 -50.38
CA SER A 2 24.62 17.76 -50.41
C SER A 2 24.19 16.35 -49.98
N LYS A 3 24.88 15.30 -50.43
CA LYS A 3 24.58 13.90 -50.03
C LYS A 3 24.46 13.75 -48.49
N LYS A 4 25.24 14.52 -47.73
CA LYS A 4 25.22 14.54 -46.26
C LYS A 4 23.90 15.09 -45.68
N GLN A 5 23.27 16.06 -46.34
CA GLN A 5 21.95 16.58 -45.95
C GLN A 5 20.84 15.57 -46.25
N HIS A 6 20.95 14.79 -47.33
CA HIS A 6 20.01 13.70 -47.59
C HIS A 6 20.07 12.61 -46.50
N TYR A 7 21.26 12.12 -46.15
CA TYR A 7 21.39 11.12 -45.10
C TYR A 7 20.87 11.59 -43.74
N SER A 8 21.12 12.86 -43.38
CA SER A 8 20.59 13.46 -42.15
C SER A 8 19.05 13.50 -42.13
N LEU A 9 18.43 13.89 -43.25
CA LEU A 9 16.98 13.95 -43.39
C LEU A 9 16.35 12.55 -43.29
N TRP A 10 16.95 11.54 -43.92
CA TRP A 10 16.47 10.15 -43.86
C TRP A 10 16.61 9.55 -42.46
N CYS A 11 17.70 9.82 -41.74
CA CYS A 11 17.84 9.41 -40.35
C CYS A 11 16.79 10.06 -39.45
N PHE A 12 16.53 11.36 -39.63
CA PHE A 12 15.50 12.07 -38.88
C PHE A 12 14.09 11.50 -39.15
N LEU A 13 13.75 11.27 -40.42
CA LEU A 13 12.49 10.64 -40.82
C LEU A 13 12.33 9.24 -40.22
N GLY A 14 13.39 8.43 -40.21
CA GLY A 14 13.38 7.10 -39.60
C GLY A 14 13.12 7.14 -38.09
N ILE A 15 13.80 8.03 -37.37
CA ILE A 15 13.59 8.22 -35.92
C ILE A 15 12.17 8.72 -35.64
N PHE A 16 11.68 9.68 -36.42
CA PHE A 16 10.33 10.20 -36.28
C PHE A 16 9.26 9.13 -36.50
N LEU A 17 9.41 8.30 -37.54
CA LEU A 17 8.50 7.18 -37.81
C LEU A 17 8.52 6.14 -36.70
N PHE A 18 9.70 5.82 -36.16
CA PHE A 18 9.83 4.93 -35.01
C PHE A 18 9.13 5.48 -33.77
N PHE A 19 9.29 6.77 -33.48
CA PHE A 19 8.60 7.44 -32.38
C PHE A 19 7.08 7.45 -32.57
N LEU A 20 6.62 7.66 -33.80
CA LEU A 20 5.20 7.67 -34.15
C LEU A 20 4.57 6.28 -33.96
N VAL A 21 5.28 5.21 -34.35
CA VAL A 21 4.86 3.82 -34.07
C VAL A 21 4.81 3.53 -32.58
N LEU A 22 5.77 4.00 -31.79
CA LEU A 22 5.76 3.85 -30.33
C LEU A 22 4.55 4.56 -29.69
N VAL A 23 4.27 5.81 -30.08
CA VAL A 23 3.13 6.58 -29.56
C VAL A 23 1.78 5.96 -29.98
N LEU A 24 1.68 5.45 -31.20
CA LEU A 24 0.49 4.75 -31.67
C LEU A 24 0.31 3.42 -30.96
N ASN A 25 1.34 2.60 -30.79
CA ASN A 25 1.25 1.36 -30.00
C ASN A 25 0.82 1.63 -28.56
N PHE A 26 1.41 2.65 -27.92
CA PHE A 26 1.05 3.04 -26.56
C PHE A 26 -0.40 3.54 -26.46
N SER A 27 -0.90 4.21 -27.51
CA SER A 27 -2.30 4.65 -27.56
C SER A 27 -3.27 3.49 -27.84
N VAL A 28 -2.91 2.56 -28.74
CA VAL A 28 -3.74 1.40 -29.07
C VAL A 28 -3.86 0.46 -27.87
N GLU A 29 -2.78 0.23 -27.12
CA GLU A 29 -2.79 -0.60 -25.91
C GLU A 29 -3.61 0.05 -24.77
N LYS A 30 -3.72 1.38 -24.75
CA LYS A 30 -4.56 2.13 -23.79
C LYS A 30 -6.05 2.14 -24.17
N VAL A 31 -6.39 1.97 -25.45
CA VAL A 31 -7.77 2.04 -25.98
C VAL A 31 -8.39 0.66 -26.17
N THR A 32 -7.60 -0.34 -26.53
CA THR A 32 -8.03 -1.73 -26.57
C THR A 32 -7.91 -2.32 -25.17
N GLY A 33 -8.91 -2.04 -24.33
CA GLY A 33 -9.05 -2.72 -23.03
C GLY A 33 -8.83 -4.21 -23.22
N LYS A 34 -7.95 -4.80 -22.40
CA LYS A 34 -7.67 -6.24 -22.42
C LYS A 34 -9.00 -7.01 -22.43
N SER A 35 -9.04 -8.12 -23.17
CA SER A 35 -10.22 -9.00 -23.26
C SER A 35 -10.83 -9.20 -21.88
N SER A 36 -12.15 -9.08 -21.78
CA SER A 36 -12.94 -9.35 -20.57
C SER A 36 -12.85 -10.83 -20.19
N LEU A 37 -11.69 -11.25 -19.69
CA LEU A 37 -11.60 -12.47 -18.92
C LEU A 37 -12.52 -12.28 -17.71
N PRO A 38 -13.33 -13.29 -17.35
CA PRO A 38 -14.17 -13.19 -16.17
C PRO A 38 -13.31 -12.76 -14.99
N GLU A 39 -13.72 -11.69 -14.31
CA GLU A 39 -12.97 -11.10 -13.21
C GLU A 39 -12.73 -12.19 -12.16
N VAL A 40 -11.48 -12.62 -11.98
CA VAL A 40 -11.15 -13.61 -10.97
C VAL A 40 -11.22 -12.91 -9.62
N LYS A 41 -11.93 -13.52 -8.67
CA LYS A 41 -12.01 -13.01 -7.30
C LYS A 41 -10.60 -12.87 -6.74
N ARG A 42 -10.19 -11.62 -6.48
CA ARG A 42 -8.87 -11.30 -5.92
C ARG A 42 -8.68 -11.97 -4.56
N GLY A 43 -7.48 -12.50 -4.33
CA GLY A 43 -7.10 -13.23 -3.12
C GLY A 43 -7.22 -12.38 -1.84
N TYR A 44 -7.52 -13.02 -0.72
CA TYR A 44 -7.60 -12.34 0.58
C TYR A 44 -6.21 -12.06 1.16
N ILE A 45 -6.11 -11.08 2.04
CA ILE A 45 -4.89 -10.81 2.81
C ILE A 45 -5.17 -11.11 4.28
N PHE A 46 -4.32 -11.92 4.89
CA PHE A 46 -4.41 -12.35 6.27
C PHE A 46 -3.16 -11.96 7.06
N ASP A 47 -3.31 -11.84 8.37
CA ASP A 47 -2.18 -11.82 9.30
C ASP A 47 -1.56 -13.23 9.47
N ARG A 48 -0.49 -13.35 10.25
CA ARG A 48 0.23 -14.61 10.49
C ARG A 48 -0.61 -15.71 11.16
N ASN A 49 -1.69 -15.32 11.83
CA ASN A 49 -2.63 -16.14 12.59
C ASN A 49 -3.94 -16.40 11.81
N TYR A 50 -4.00 -16.03 10.52
CA TYR A 50 -5.17 -16.15 9.65
C TYR A 50 -6.35 -15.24 10.03
N GLU A 51 -6.11 -14.15 10.78
CA GLU A 51 -7.09 -13.09 10.93
C GLU A 51 -7.18 -12.28 9.62
N PRO A 52 -8.39 -12.07 9.04
CA PRO A 52 -8.52 -11.39 7.77
C PRO A 52 -8.26 -9.89 7.92
N LEU A 53 -7.36 -9.37 7.09
CA LEU A 53 -7.06 -7.94 6.98
C LEU A 53 -7.81 -7.32 5.80
N VAL A 54 -7.88 -8.04 4.68
CA VAL A 54 -8.56 -7.60 3.46
C VAL A 54 -9.33 -8.75 2.84
N ILE A 55 -10.60 -8.50 2.54
CA ILE A 55 -11.49 -9.46 1.89
C ILE A 55 -12.02 -8.90 0.57
N THR A 56 -12.38 -9.81 -0.32
CA THR A 56 -13.05 -9.51 -1.59
C THR A 56 -14.50 -9.94 -1.49
N LEU A 57 -15.41 -8.97 -1.55
CA LEU A 57 -16.85 -9.17 -1.51
C LEU A 57 -17.40 -9.19 -2.95
N GLU A 58 -18.44 -9.98 -3.16
CA GLU A 58 -19.24 -9.86 -4.38
C GLU A 58 -19.97 -8.53 -4.37
N ASN A 59 -20.03 -7.88 -5.52
CA ASN A 59 -20.67 -6.59 -5.69
C ASN A 59 -21.46 -6.59 -7.01
N TYR A 60 -22.53 -5.82 -7.08
CA TYR A 60 -23.37 -5.73 -8.27
C TYR A 60 -23.55 -4.28 -8.68
N LYS A 61 -23.27 -3.99 -9.95
CA LYS A 61 -23.47 -2.67 -10.55
C LYS A 61 -24.70 -2.73 -11.46
N ALA A 62 -25.49 -1.67 -11.46
CA ALA A 62 -26.61 -1.54 -12.40
C ALA A 62 -26.35 -0.42 -13.38
N TYR A 63 -26.69 -0.69 -14.64
CA TYR A 63 -26.65 0.28 -15.71
C TYR A 63 -27.98 0.33 -16.43
N TYR A 64 -28.47 1.52 -16.77
CA TYR A 64 -29.66 1.71 -17.58
C TYR A 64 -29.29 2.06 -19.02
N VAL A 65 -29.85 1.33 -19.98
CA VAL A 65 -29.61 1.53 -21.41
C VAL A 65 -30.69 2.43 -22.00
N ILE A 66 -30.29 3.65 -22.39
CA ILE A 66 -31.15 4.58 -23.13
C ILE A 66 -31.03 4.30 -24.62
N LYS A 67 -32.12 3.82 -25.22
CA LYS A 67 -32.25 3.57 -26.65
C LYS A 67 -33.29 4.53 -27.27
N ASN A 68 -33.21 5.83 -27.01
CA ASN A 68 -34.16 6.77 -27.60
C ASN A 68 -33.69 7.22 -28.99
N ASN A 69 -34.33 6.66 -30.02
CA ASN A 69 -34.25 7.17 -31.39
C ASN A 69 -35.47 8.02 -31.78
N ASN A 70 -36.52 8.08 -30.94
CA ASN A 70 -37.80 8.72 -31.29
C ASN A 70 -38.32 9.68 -30.21
N TRP A 71 -39.06 10.67 -30.70
CA TRP A 71 -39.69 11.81 -30.04
C TRP A 71 -40.83 11.51 -29.07
N MET A 72 -41.33 10.26 -29.04
CA MET A 72 -42.18 9.78 -27.94
C MET A 72 -41.28 9.17 -26.88
N ALA A 73 -40.93 9.98 -25.88
CA ALA A 73 -40.12 9.56 -24.75
C ALA A 73 -40.84 8.43 -24.01
N GLU A 74 -40.41 7.19 -24.21
CA GLU A 74 -40.79 6.11 -23.29
C GLU A 74 -40.39 6.55 -21.88
N SER A 75 -41.38 6.61 -20.99
CA SER A 75 -41.15 7.06 -19.63
C SER A 75 -40.23 6.07 -18.93
N ILE A 76 -39.17 6.60 -18.31
CA ILE A 76 -38.25 5.81 -17.49
C ILE A 76 -39.07 5.10 -16.41
N PRO A 77 -38.88 3.78 -16.20
CA PRO A 77 -39.58 3.04 -15.15
C PRO A 77 -39.37 3.68 -13.78
N ASP A 78 -40.39 3.67 -12.92
CA ASP A 78 -40.31 4.30 -11.59
C ASP A 78 -39.21 3.67 -10.71
N VAL A 79 -38.98 2.36 -10.87
CA VAL A 79 -37.89 1.63 -10.19
C VAL A 79 -36.50 2.16 -10.59
N VAL A 80 -36.34 2.66 -11.81
CA VAL A 80 -35.08 3.26 -12.30
C VAL A 80 -34.97 4.71 -11.85
N LYS A 81 -36.09 5.45 -11.81
CA LYS A 81 -36.12 6.86 -11.38
C LYS A 81 -35.55 7.07 -9.98
N THR A 82 -35.68 6.10 -9.07
CA THR A 82 -35.12 6.22 -7.71
C THR A 82 -33.61 6.30 -7.67
N TYR A 83 -32.93 5.83 -8.72
CA TYR A 83 -31.45 5.84 -8.84
C TYR A 83 -30.95 7.00 -9.70
N LEU A 84 -31.84 7.75 -10.34
CA LEU A 84 -31.47 8.89 -11.17
C LEU A 84 -31.60 10.18 -10.34
N PRO A 85 -30.58 11.04 -10.31
CA PRO A 85 -30.70 12.33 -9.64
C PRO A 85 -31.75 13.19 -10.36
N SER A 86 -32.56 13.89 -9.57
CA SER A 86 -33.73 14.67 -10.02
C SER A 86 -33.41 15.81 -11.00
N THR A 87 -32.12 16.14 -11.18
CA THR A 87 -31.62 17.27 -11.97
C THR A 87 -30.83 16.87 -13.21
N LEU A 88 -30.73 15.57 -13.57
CA LEU A 88 -29.89 15.14 -14.69
C LEU A 88 -30.53 15.38 -16.06
N ASN A 89 -29.83 16.12 -16.94
CA ASN A 89 -30.09 16.08 -18.38
C ASN A 89 -29.59 14.73 -18.94
N LEU A 90 -30.48 13.75 -19.01
CA LEU A 90 -30.12 12.41 -19.50
C LEU A 90 -29.75 12.46 -21.00
N PRO A 91 -28.70 11.73 -21.42
CA PRO A 91 -28.35 11.63 -22.84
C PRO A 91 -29.47 10.97 -23.64
N LYS A 92 -29.62 11.36 -24.93
CA LYS A 92 -30.62 10.79 -25.85
C LYS A 92 -30.39 9.31 -26.13
N LYS A 93 -29.13 8.87 -26.09
CA LYS A 93 -28.73 7.46 -26.26
C LYS A 93 -27.46 7.22 -25.45
N GLY A 94 -27.37 6.09 -24.76
CA GLY A 94 -26.20 5.75 -23.98
C GLY A 94 -26.48 4.74 -22.87
N ILE A 95 -25.47 4.52 -22.04
CA ILE A 95 -25.56 3.69 -20.83
C ILE A 95 -25.33 4.62 -19.65
N ILE A 96 -26.18 4.53 -18.64
CA ILE A 96 -26.10 5.32 -17.41
C ILE A 96 -25.87 4.38 -16.26
N LEU A 97 -24.83 4.64 -15.48
CA LEU A 97 -24.61 3.96 -14.22
C LEU A 97 -25.70 4.39 -13.23
N LEU A 98 -26.50 3.43 -12.76
CA LEU A 98 -27.54 3.64 -11.76
C LEU A 98 -26.98 3.52 -10.35
N SER A 99 -26.17 2.49 -10.10
CA SER A 99 -25.49 2.27 -8.82
C SER A 99 -24.22 1.45 -9.03
N GLU A 100 -23.20 1.75 -8.22
CA GLU A 100 -21.96 0.96 -8.14
C GLU A 100 -22.01 -0.14 -7.07
N ASP A 101 -23.00 -0.12 -6.19
CA ASP A 101 -23.15 -1.06 -5.08
C ASP A 101 -24.63 -1.35 -4.86
N LEU A 102 -25.04 -2.60 -5.10
CA LEU A 102 -26.43 -3.04 -4.99
C LEU A 102 -26.52 -4.20 -4.01
N THR A 103 -27.57 -4.15 -3.20
CA THR A 103 -28.01 -5.31 -2.43
C THR A 103 -28.65 -6.37 -3.33
N LEU A 104 -28.72 -7.62 -2.87
CA LEU A 104 -29.35 -8.71 -3.63
C LEU A 104 -30.84 -8.43 -3.93
N ASP A 105 -31.55 -7.78 -3.00
CA ASP A 105 -32.95 -7.39 -3.19
C ASP A 105 -33.11 -6.36 -4.31
N GLU A 106 -32.17 -5.40 -4.39
CA GLU A 106 -32.15 -4.42 -5.48
C GLU A 106 -31.79 -5.05 -6.82
N VAL A 107 -30.87 -6.01 -6.83
CA VAL A 107 -30.55 -6.81 -8.03
C VAL A 107 -31.79 -7.55 -8.51
N GLU A 108 -32.52 -8.23 -7.62
CA GLU A 108 -33.74 -8.95 -8.00
C GLU A 108 -34.80 -8.01 -8.60
N ARG A 109 -35.00 -6.84 -8.00
CA ARG A 109 -35.92 -5.81 -8.50
C ARG A 109 -35.49 -5.26 -9.86
N LEU A 110 -34.25 -4.81 -9.98
CA LEU A 110 -33.73 -4.16 -11.18
C LEU A 110 -33.57 -5.13 -12.35
N SER A 111 -33.27 -6.41 -12.08
CA SER A 111 -33.15 -7.44 -13.12
C SER A 111 -34.45 -7.72 -13.89
N LYS A 112 -35.61 -7.34 -13.32
CA LYS A 112 -36.93 -7.45 -13.98
C LYS A 112 -37.11 -6.38 -15.07
N GLU A 113 -36.30 -5.32 -15.05
CA GLU A 113 -36.38 -4.23 -16.02
C GLU A 113 -35.54 -4.53 -17.27
N SER A 114 -36.20 -4.67 -18.42
CA SER A 114 -35.59 -5.07 -19.70
C SER A 114 -34.45 -4.18 -20.23
N ARG A 115 -34.33 -2.95 -19.71
CA ARG A 115 -33.31 -1.97 -20.10
C ARG A 115 -32.22 -1.79 -19.04
N VAL A 116 -32.27 -2.55 -17.96
CA VAL A 116 -31.23 -2.56 -16.94
C VAL A 116 -30.26 -3.71 -17.21
N LEU A 117 -28.97 -3.41 -17.17
CA LEU A 117 -27.89 -4.38 -17.20
C LEU A 117 -27.33 -4.48 -15.78
N ILE A 118 -27.27 -5.70 -15.25
CA ILE A 118 -26.58 -5.99 -13.99
C ILE A 118 -25.22 -6.59 -14.32
N GLU A 119 -24.18 -5.96 -13.80
CA GLU A 119 -22.81 -6.46 -13.88
C GLU A 119 -22.38 -6.96 -12.50
N LYS A 120 -22.00 -8.24 -12.41
CA LYS A 120 -21.32 -8.77 -11.24
C LYS A 120 -19.87 -8.30 -11.27
N SER A 121 -19.44 -7.71 -10.16
CA SER A 121 -18.08 -7.23 -9.94
C SER A 121 -17.59 -7.65 -8.56
N PHE A 122 -16.36 -7.31 -8.22
CA PHE A 122 -15.82 -7.52 -6.88
C PHE A 122 -15.44 -6.20 -6.22
N ARG A 123 -15.75 -6.09 -4.92
CA ARG A 123 -15.36 -4.96 -4.09
C ARG A 123 -14.33 -5.38 -3.06
N ARG A 124 -13.25 -4.61 -2.96
CA ARG A 124 -12.22 -4.79 -1.93
C ARG A 124 -12.67 -4.13 -0.62
N LYS A 125 -12.63 -4.86 0.49
CA LYS A 125 -12.93 -4.33 1.83
C LYS A 125 -11.75 -4.54 2.77
N ILE A 126 -11.17 -3.45 3.21
CA ILE A 126 -10.17 -3.41 4.28
C ILE A 126 -10.90 -3.52 5.62
N LEU A 127 -10.57 -4.52 6.43
CA LEU A 127 -11.20 -4.77 7.73
C LEU A 127 -10.51 -4.02 8.87
N VAL A 128 -9.28 -3.55 8.64
CA VAL A 128 -8.49 -2.75 9.59
C VAL A 128 -8.10 -1.42 8.90
N PRO A 129 -8.98 -0.41 8.91
CA PRO A 129 -8.78 0.83 8.16
C PRO A 129 -7.49 1.58 8.53
N GLU A 130 -7.03 1.48 9.78
CA GLU A 130 -5.79 2.11 10.21
C GLU A 130 -4.52 1.55 9.56
N MET A 131 -4.62 0.40 8.87
CA MET A 131 -3.53 -0.21 8.10
C MET A 131 -3.62 0.09 6.60
N ASP A 132 -4.48 1.01 6.17
CA ASP A 132 -4.63 1.38 4.75
C ASP A 132 -3.32 1.86 4.11
N PHE A 133 -2.46 2.53 4.88
CA PHE A 133 -1.14 2.98 4.43
C PHE A 133 -0.23 1.84 3.98
N LEU A 134 -0.30 0.69 4.67
CA LEU A 134 0.50 -0.50 4.38
C LEU A 134 -0.16 -1.37 3.32
N ILE A 135 -1.48 -1.62 3.49
CA ILE A 135 -2.26 -2.46 2.58
C ILE A 135 -2.27 -1.84 1.19
N GLY A 136 -2.50 -0.53 1.10
CA GLY A 136 -2.65 0.20 -0.15
C GLY A 136 -4.03 0.06 -0.76
N GLU A 137 -4.13 0.48 -2.02
CA GLU A 137 -5.39 0.65 -2.73
C GLU A 137 -5.42 -0.19 -4.01
N THR A 138 -6.63 -0.42 -4.51
CA THR A 138 -6.87 -1.07 -5.81
C THR A 138 -7.62 -0.13 -6.74
N PHE A 139 -7.29 -0.14 -8.02
CA PHE A 139 -8.01 0.58 -9.08
C PHE A 139 -8.30 -0.36 -10.24
N ASN A 140 -9.58 -0.49 -10.62
CA ASN A 140 -10.03 -1.38 -11.70
C ASN A 140 -9.50 -2.82 -11.58
N GLY A 141 -9.48 -3.38 -10.36
CA GLY A 141 -8.99 -4.74 -10.08
C GLY A 141 -7.47 -4.86 -9.89
N TYR A 142 -6.69 -3.81 -10.18
CA TYR A 142 -5.23 -3.80 -10.03
C TYR A 142 -4.80 -3.14 -8.72
N GLY A 143 -3.81 -3.69 -8.05
CA GLY A 143 -3.15 -3.03 -6.92
C GLY A 143 -2.31 -1.84 -7.36
N VAL A 144 -2.56 -0.65 -6.79
CA VAL A 144 -1.87 0.60 -7.18
C VAL A 144 -0.86 1.10 -6.16
N SER A 145 -0.97 0.68 -4.90
CA SER A 145 -0.05 1.03 -3.82
C SER A 145 0.10 -0.10 -2.80
N GLY A 146 1.04 0.03 -1.87
CA GLY A 146 1.22 -0.87 -0.72
C GLY A 146 1.41 -2.35 -1.07
N LEU A 147 0.94 -3.21 -0.18
CA LEU A 147 0.91 -4.67 -0.37
C LEU A 147 0.06 -5.08 -1.56
N GLU A 148 -1.04 -4.38 -1.83
CA GLU A 148 -1.91 -4.65 -2.98
C GLU A 148 -1.14 -4.56 -4.31
N LYS A 149 -0.28 -3.55 -4.47
CA LYS A 149 0.59 -3.42 -5.65
C LYS A 149 1.72 -4.44 -5.64
N ARG A 150 2.41 -4.59 -4.49
CA ARG A 150 3.59 -5.46 -4.38
C ARG A 150 3.26 -6.91 -4.73
N PHE A 151 2.09 -7.39 -4.31
CA PHE A 151 1.61 -8.76 -4.53
C PHE A 151 0.51 -8.84 -5.59
N ASP A 152 0.37 -7.83 -6.47
CA ASP A 152 -0.73 -7.76 -7.43
C ASP A 152 -0.83 -9.01 -8.31
N ALA A 153 0.29 -9.47 -8.86
CA ALA A 153 0.34 -10.66 -9.72
C ALA A 153 -0.05 -11.97 -8.99
N TYR A 154 0.15 -12.03 -7.67
CA TYR A 154 -0.23 -13.17 -6.84
C TYR A 154 -1.72 -13.09 -6.47
N LEU A 155 -2.16 -11.92 -5.99
CA LEU A 155 -3.54 -11.67 -5.58
C LEU A 155 -4.53 -11.77 -6.75
N GLN A 156 -4.15 -11.39 -7.97
CA GLN A 156 -4.99 -11.52 -9.18
C GLN A 156 -5.30 -12.98 -9.55
N LYS A 157 -4.49 -13.94 -9.10
CA LYS A 157 -4.79 -15.38 -9.30
C LYS A 157 -5.87 -15.90 -8.35
N GLY A 158 -6.33 -15.07 -7.40
CA GLY A 158 -7.23 -15.47 -6.33
C GLY A 158 -6.55 -16.15 -5.15
N GLU A 159 -5.21 -16.20 -5.15
CA GLU A 159 -4.43 -16.86 -4.10
C GLU A 159 -4.38 -15.99 -2.82
N PRO A 160 -4.63 -16.55 -1.64
CA PRO A 160 -4.58 -15.79 -0.39
C PRO A 160 -3.12 -15.48 -0.01
N LEU A 161 -2.88 -14.25 0.42
CA LEU A 161 -1.60 -13.78 0.95
C LEU A 161 -1.64 -13.84 2.48
N VAL A 162 -0.68 -14.53 3.08
CA VAL A 162 -0.49 -14.59 4.53
C VAL A 162 0.74 -13.78 4.90
N LEU A 163 0.52 -12.70 5.65
CA LEU A 163 1.59 -11.81 6.10
C LEU A 163 2.29 -12.39 7.35
N SER A 164 3.47 -11.90 7.64
CA SER A 164 4.20 -12.17 8.88
C SER A 164 3.70 -11.36 10.08
N LEU A 165 2.91 -10.31 9.83
CA LEU A 165 2.34 -9.41 10.83
C LEU A 165 1.43 -10.15 11.81
N ASP A 166 1.48 -9.76 13.07
CA ASP A 166 0.55 -10.18 14.11
C ASP A 166 -0.43 -9.05 14.43
N LEU A 167 -1.73 -9.25 14.12
CA LEU A 167 -2.71 -8.18 14.29
C LEU A 167 -2.88 -7.73 15.75
N LYS A 168 -2.61 -8.60 16.73
CA LYS A 168 -2.67 -8.22 18.15
C LYS A 168 -1.53 -7.28 18.52
N LYS A 169 -0.34 -7.48 17.97
CA LYS A 169 0.79 -6.56 18.15
C LYS A 169 0.56 -5.25 17.42
N GLU A 170 0.05 -5.31 16.19
CA GLU A 170 -0.30 -4.10 15.43
C GLU A 170 -1.27 -3.20 16.17
N LYS A 171 -2.33 -3.77 16.76
CA LYS A 171 -3.29 -3.00 17.57
C LYS A 171 -2.61 -2.30 18.76
N LYS A 172 -1.59 -2.91 19.37
CA LYS A 172 -0.81 -2.25 20.44
C LYS A 172 -0.02 -1.05 19.89
N PHE A 173 0.63 -1.22 18.73
CA PHE A 173 1.40 -0.16 18.07
C PHE A 173 0.50 1.00 17.62
N LEU A 174 -0.65 0.69 17.03
CA LEU A 174 -1.66 1.69 16.64
C LEU A 174 -2.22 2.45 17.85
N ASN A 175 -2.50 1.77 18.97
CA ASN A 175 -2.94 2.43 20.20
C ASN A 175 -1.87 3.38 20.74
N LEU A 176 -0.60 2.97 20.72
CA LEU A 176 0.50 3.82 21.14
C LEU A 176 0.69 5.03 20.22
N LYS A 177 0.59 4.83 18.89
CA LYS A 177 0.59 5.93 17.92
C LYS A 177 -0.50 6.95 18.24
N LYS A 178 -1.75 6.49 18.44
CA LYS A 178 -2.89 7.36 18.81
C LYS A 178 -2.62 8.15 20.11
N GLN A 179 -1.94 7.56 21.09
CA GLN A 179 -1.59 8.26 22.34
C GLN A 179 -0.57 9.38 22.14
N LEU A 180 0.35 9.22 21.18
CA LEU A 180 1.48 10.14 20.95
C LEU A 180 1.24 11.12 19.79
N GLU A 181 0.25 10.87 18.94
CA GLU A 181 0.01 11.58 17.67
C GLU A 181 -0.16 13.09 17.83
N LYS A 182 -0.60 13.56 19.01
CA LYS A 182 -0.81 14.98 19.28
C LYS A 182 0.49 15.78 19.19
N ASN A 183 1.59 15.20 19.66
CA ASN A 183 2.88 15.90 19.79
C ASN A 183 3.93 15.34 18.83
N TYR A 184 3.80 14.06 18.48
CA TYR A 184 4.80 13.33 17.73
C TYR A 184 4.20 12.65 16.52
N GLN A 185 5.02 12.54 15.49
CA GLN A 185 4.91 11.53 14.47
C GLN A 185 5.68 10.30 14.93
N LEU A 186 5.07 9.11 14.82
CA LEU A 186 5.64 7.86 15.33
C LEU A 186 5.70 6.82 14.21
N GLY A 187 6.87 6.19 14.06
CA GLY A 187 7.06 4.96 13.31
C GLY A 187 7.59 3.86 14.24
N LEU A 188 7.05 2.65 14.12
CA LEU A 188 7.51 1.47 14.85
C LEU A 188 7.58 0.28 13.91
N ALA A 189 8.64 -0.52 13.99
CA ALA A 189 8.72 -1.83 13.36
C ALA A 189 9.34 -2.86 14.31
N GLU A 190 8.65 -3.96 14.57
CA GLU A 190 9.19 -5.14 15.22
C GLU A 190 9.59 -6.17 14.16
N ILE A 191 10.83 -6.64 14.22
CA ILE A 191 11.42 -7.57 13.25
C ILE A 191 11.93 -8.80 14.00
N ASP A 192 11.58 -9.99 13.51
CA ASP A 192 12.18 -11.25 13.97
C ASP A 192 13.59 -11.37 13.39
N LEU A 193 14.59 -11.47 14.26
CA LEU A 193 16.00 -11.50 13.86
C LEU A 193 16.41 -12.82 13.23
N SER A 194 15.68 -13.91 13.50
CA SER A 194 15.98 -15.24 12.97
C SER A 194 15.43 -15.42 11.55
N THR A 195 14.35 -14.74 11.21
CA THR A 195 13.66 -14.89 9.91
C THR A 195 13.72 -13.63 9.04
N GLY A 196 13.95 -12.45 9.61
CA GLY A 196 13.81 -11.16 8.92
C GLY A 196 12.35 -10.78 8.67
N GLU A 197 11.40 -11.43 9.34
CA GLU A 197 9.97 -11.12 9.23
C GLU A 197 9.61 -9.85 10.00
N VAL A 198 8.79 -8.99 9.40
CA VAL A 198 8.14 -7.88 10.12
C VAL A 198 6.94 -8.44 10.88
N LEU A 199 6.98 -8.33 12.21
CA LEU A 199 5.94 -8.85 13.11
C LEU A 199 4.87 -7.81 13.43
N ALA A 200 5.23 -6.52 13.42
CA ALA A 200 4.32 -5.40 13.55
C ALA A 200 4.99 -4.15 12.96
N TYR A 201 4.22 -3.28 12.31
CA TYR A 201 4.68 -2.07 11.65
C TYR A 201 3.59 -1.01 11.60
N VAL A 202 3.88 0.16 12.19
CA VAL A 202 3.07 1.35 12.05
C VAL A 202 3.92 2.52 11.57
N ASP A 203 3.35 3.32 10.68
CA ASP A 203 3.94 4.57 10.20
C ASP A 203 2.84 5.56 9.80
N GLU A 204 3.21 6.74 9.29
CA GLU A 204 2.27 7.67 8.66
C GLU A 204 2.09 7.40 7.17
N LYS A 205 0.85 7.55 6.68
CA LYS A 205 0.50 7.37 5.27
C LYS A 205 1.19 8.37 4.35
N GLU A 206 1.19 9.64 4.73
CA GLU A 206 1.65 10.73 3.84
C GLU A 206 3.17 10.94 3.89
N THR A 207 3.76 10.80 5.07
CA THR A 207 5.19 11.06 5.32
C THR A 207 5.83 9.90 6.09
N PRO A 208 5.93 8.70 5.50
CA PRO A 208 6.43 7.52 6.21
C PRO A 208 7.87 7.71 6.68
N LEU A 209 8.10 7.62 7.99
CA LEU A 209 9.41 7.82 8.62
C LEU A 209 10.38 6.68 8.28
N PHE A 210 9.88 5.48 8.01
CA PHE A 210 10.73 4.36 7.62
C PHE A 210 11.30 4.49 6.21
N GLU A 211 10.69 5.30 5.35
CA GLU A 211 11.15 5.60 3.99
C GLU A 211 12.03 6.86 3.92
N GLU A 212 12.12 7.63 5.02
CA GLU A 212 13.01 8.80 5.06
C GLU A 212 14.48 8.38 4.97
N ALA A 213 15.24 9.12 4.16
CA ALA A 213 16.65 8.84 3.91
C ALA A 213 17.55 9.65 4.87
N TYR A 214 18.25 8.93 5.75
CA TYR A 214 19.17 9.48 6.75
C TYR A 214 20.64 9.27 6.37
N PRO A 215 21.58 10.14 6.75
CA PRO A 215 23.00 9.89 6.53
C PRO A 215 23.46 8.66 7.31
N SER A 216 24.04 7.66 6.62
CA SER A 216 24.45 6.39 7.25
C SER A 216 25.48 6.57 8.36
N SER A 217 26.26 7.65 8.31
CA SER A 217 27.21 8.04 9.35
C SER A 217 26.56 8.29 10.72
N VAL A 218 25.28 8.70 10.76
CA VAL A 218 24.55 8.88 12.03
C VAL A 218 24.39 7.55 12.77
N PHE A 219 24.28 6.45 12.03
CA PHE A 219 24.15 5.10 12.59
C PHE A 219 25.48 4.39 12.80
N GLY A 220 26.62 5.07 12.58
CA GLY A 220 27.95 4.45 12.68
C GLY A 220 28.27 3.48 11.54
N ILE A 221 27.55 3.52 10.41
CA ILE A 221 27.78 2.66 9.25
C ILE A 221 28.87 3.31 8.37
N PHE A 222 30.01 2.62 8.20
CA PHE A 222 31.25 3.15 7.61
C PHE A 222 31.28 3.23 6.07
N HIS A 223 30.18 3.63 5.43
CA HIS A 223 30.16 4.02 4.02
C HIS A 223 29.92 5.53 3.90
N LYS A 224 31.02 6.30 3.96
CA LYS A 224 30.97 7.77 3.88
C LYS A 224 30.19 8.21 2.63
N ASN A 225 29.16 9.04 2.84
CA ASN A 225 28.27 9.68 1.84
C ASN A 225 27.08 8.86 1.31
N GLN A 226 26.79 7.68 1.85
CA GLN A 226 25.54 6.99 1.52
C GLN A 226 24.41 7.40 2.49
N LYS A 227 23.21 7.58 1.95
CA LYS A 227 21.98 7.67 2.75
C LYS A 227 21.39 6.28 2.91
N THR A 228 20.73 6.02 4.04
CA THR A 228 20.03 4.78 4.34
C THR A 228 18.65 5.08 4.92
N THR A 229 17.71 4.17 4.78
CA THR A 229 16.37 4.23 5.39
C THR A 229 16.36 3.46 6.72
N LEU A 230 15.27 3.52 7.48
CA LEU A 230 15.16 2.68 8.69
C LEU A 230 15.01 1.19 8.33
N TRP A 231 14.45 0.87 7.16
CA TRP A 231 14.51 -0.49 6.62
C TRP A 231 15.96 -0.93 6.38
N GLY A 232 16.76 -0.09 5.72
CA GLY A 232 18.18 -0.38 5.50
C GLY A 232 18.99 -0.48 6.79
N LEU A 233 18.62 0.29 7.82
CA LEU A 233 19.19 0.15 9.16
C LEU A 233 18.86 -1.23 9.77
N GLY A 234 17.62 -1.69 9.63
CA GLY A 234 17.21 -3.02 10.09
C GLY A 234 17.96 -4.14 9.36
N GLU A 235 18.10 -4.05 8.05
CA GLU A 235 18.87 -5.00 7.24
C GLU A 235 20.35 -5.03 7.65
N TYR A 236 20.94 -3.87 7.94
CA TYR A 236 22.31 -3.78 8.44
C TYR A 236 22.48 -4.53 9.78
N PHE A 237 21.57 -4.35 10.73
CA PHE A 237 21.63 -5.07 12.01
C PHE A 237 21.44 -6.58 11.84
N LEU A 238 20.46 -6.99 11.03
CA LEU A 238 20.27 -8.41 10.69
C LEU A 238 21.53 -9.02 10.08
N ALA A 239 22.14 -8.33 9.10
CA ALA A 239 23.34 -8.81 8.45
C ALA A 239 24.53 -8.91 9.41
N SER A 240 24.64 -7.94 10.32
CA SER A 240 25.70 -7.91 11.33
C SER A 240 25.53 -9.05 12.36
N LEU A 241 24.31 -9.34 12.78
CA LEU A 241 24.00 -10.38 13.77
C LEU A 241 24.03 -11.79 13.20
N CYS A 242 23.77 -11.94 11.91
CA CYS A 242 23.65 -13.24 11.25
C CYS A 242 24.82 -13.58 10.31
N GLY A 243 25.75 -12.66 10.09
CA GLY A 243 26.92 -12.85 9.21
C GLY A 243 26.59 -12.99 7.72
N GLN A 244 25.34 -12.74 7.33
CA GLN A 244 24.85 -12.86 5.95
C GLN A 244 23.73 -11.86 5.70
N ASN A 245 23.56 -11.43 4.45
CA ASN A 245 22.49 -10.50 4.10
C ASN A 245 21.12 -11.19 4.19
N ILE A 246 20.23 -10.64 5.02
CA ILE A 246 18.85 -11.10 5.19
C ILE A 246 17.93 -9.93 4.87
N SER A 247 17.00 -10.15 3.93
CA SER A 247 16.00 -9.14 3.57
C SER A 247 14.85 -9.11 4.59
N ILE A 248 14.46 -7.90 4.98
CA ILE A 248 13.24 -7.69 5.77
C ILE A 248 12.02 -7.86 4.87
N ASP A 249 11.02 -8.61 5.32
CA ASP A 249 9.78 -8.80 4.55
C ASP A 249 8.53 -8.94 5.43
N PHE A 250 7.38 -8.61 4.83
CA PHE A 250 6.05 -8.77 5.37
C PHE A 250 5.42 -10.14 5.08
N VAL A 251 6.14 -11.04 4.41
CA VAL A 251 5.65 -12.39 4.06
C VAL A 251 6.10 -13.37 5.11
N LYS A 252 5.16 -14.22 5.55
CA LYS A 252 5.44 -15.28 6.52
C LYS A 252 6.45 -16.29 5.95
N LYS A 253 7.53 -16.55 6.67
CA LYS A 253 8.57 -17.54 6.36
C LYS A 253 8.40 -18.75 7.28
N ASN A 254 8.59 -19.95 6.72
CA ASN A 254 8.44 -21.20 7.48
C ASN A 254 9.74 -21.66 8.15
N GLU A 255 10.88 -21.11 7.73
CA GLU A 255 12.21 -21.56 8.16
C GLU A 255 12.99 -20.41 8.77
N LYS A 256 13.75 -20.72 9.82
CA LYS A 256 14.74 -19.81 10.37
C LYS A 256 15.88 -19.67 9.38
N VAL A 257 16.27 -18.43 9.11
CA VAL A 257 17.35 -18.08 8.17
C VAL A 257 18.68 -17.98 8.92
N CYS A 258 18.67 -17.56 10.17
CA CYS A 258 19.85 -17.52 11.03
C CYS A 258 19.52 -17.70 12.52
N ASN A 259 20.57 -17.92 13.32
CA ASN A 259 20.54 -17.83 14.77
C ASN A 259 21.31 -16.55 15.16
N PRO A 260 20.64 -15.46 15.54
CA PRO A 260 21.30 -14.18 15.79
C PRO A 260 22.19 -14.23 17.03
N GLU A 261 23.44 -13.78 16.91
CA GLU A 261 24.41 -13.72 18.01
C GLU A 261 24.28 -12.43 18.82
N LEU A 262 23.23 -12.34 19.65
CA LEU A 262 22.96 -11.15 20.48
C LEU A 262 24.05 -10.86 21.52
N GLU A 263 24.81 -11.87 21.96
CA GLU A 263 25.89 -11.73 22.95
C GLU A 263 26.99 -10.76 22.49
N ASN A 264 27.19 -10.62 21.18
CA ASN A 264 28.18 -9.72 20.59
C ASN A 264 27.69 -8.26 20.50
N PHE A 265 26.39 -8.02 20.69
CA PHE A 265 25.80 -6.68 20.71
C PHE A 265 25.66 -6.22 22.16
N SER A 266 26.70 -5.60 22.70
CA SER A 266 26.80 -5.17 24.11
C SER A 266 25.82 -4.07 24.55
N LYS A 267 24.80 -3.77 23.76
CA LYS A 267 23.85 -2.70 23.99
C LYS A 267 22.46 -3.17 23.60
N ASP A 268 21.68 -3.59 24.60
CA ASP A 268 20.24 -3.92 24.46
C ASP A 268 19.42 -2.80 23.83
N LYS A 269 20.01 -1.59 23.80
CA LYS A 269 19.42 -0.36 23.27
C LYS A 269 20.46 0.51 22.57
N MET A 270 20.11 1.00 21.39
CA MET A 270 20.83 2.06 20.68
C MET A 270 19.93 3.28 20.49
N MET A 271 20.50 4.48 20.55
CA MET A 271 19.80 5.74 20.36
C MET A 271 20.57 6.62 19.40
N PHE A 272 19.88 7.14 18.40
CA PHE A 272 20.44 8.01 17.37
C PHE A 272 19.65 9.31 17.34
N LEU A 273 20.35 10.41 17.60
CA LEU A 273 19.79 11.76 17.57
C LEU A 273 19.92 12.33 16.17
N LEU A 274 18.79 12.68 15.59
CA LEU A 274 18.66 13.43 14.35
C LEU A 274 18.04 14.79 14.69
N ASP A 275 18.09 15.76 13.77
CA ASP A 275 17.71 17.15 14.04
C ASP A 275 16.41 17.30 14.84
N LYS A 276 15.32 16.71 14.32
CA LYS A 276 13.98 16.70 14.95
C LYS A 276 13.43 15.30 15.23
N SER A 277 14.28 14.29 15.13
CA SER A 277 13.87 12.89 15.28
C SER A 277 14.81 12.16 16.22
N VAL A 278 14.27 11.20 16.96
CA VAL A 278 15.06 10.23 17.71
C VAL A 278 14.72 8.86 17.19
N VAL A 279 15.75 8.14 16.73
CA VAL A 279 15.63 6.73 16.37
C VAL A 279 16.19 5.91 17.52
N ARG A 280 15.42 4.93 17.98
CA ARG A 280 15.85 3.97 18.99
C ARG A 280 15.73 2.57 18.43
N VAL A 281 16.69 1.72 18.79
CA VAL A 281 16.72 0.32 18.39
C VAL A 281 16.88 -0.51 19.66
N TYR A 282 15.96 -1.44 19.88
CA TYR A 282 15.96 -2.34 21.03
C TYR A 282 16.11 -3.78 20.56
N PHE A 283 16.83 -4.59 21.33
CA PHE A 283 17.01 -6.01 21.07
C PHE A 283 16.53 -6.84 22.26
N LYS A 284 15.67 -7.83 22.02
CA LYS A 284 15.18 -8.75 23.06
C LYS A 284 14.59 -10.01 22.44
N ASP A 285 14.86 -11.18 23.03
CA ASP A 285 14.26 -12.47 22.63
C ASP A 285 14.29 -12.74 21.11
N ASN A 286 15.46 -12.53 20.46
CA ASN A 286 15.65 -12.65 19.02
C ASN A 286 14.75 -11.74 18.16
N LYS A 287 14.33 -10.60 18.72
CA LYS A 287 13.61 -9.57 18.00
C LYS A 287 14.35 -8.25 18.10
N MET A 288 14.08 -7.41 17.12
CA MET A 288 14.51 -6.02 17.07
C MET A 288 13.29 -5.11 16.96
N LEU A 289 13.22 -4.09 17.79
CA LEU A 289 12.25 -3.01 17.66
C LEU A 289 12.97 -1.74 17.23
N ILE A 290 12.61 -1.22 16.05
CA ILE A 290 13.03 0.10 15.59
C ILE A 290 11.90 1.07 15.88
N VAL A 291 12.20 2.12 16.64
CA VAL A 291 11.29 3.20 16.99
C VAL A 291 11.83 4.50 16.44
N VAL A 292 10.99 5.26 15.76
CA VAL A 292 11.31 6.63 15.34
C VAL A 292 10.23 7.57 15.84
N LEU A 293 10.65 8.57 16.60
CA LEU A 293 9.81 9.67 17.06
C LEU A 293 10.30 10.95 16.38
N LYS A 294 9.39 11.65 15.71
CA LYS A 294 9.66 12.96 15.10
C LYS A 294 8.69 13.99 15.65
N GLU A 295 9.19 15.13 16.08
CA GLU A 295 8.34 16.17 16.66
C GLU A 295 7.52 16.92 15.58
N LYS A 296 6.26 17.25 15.89
CA LYS A 296 5.41 18.06 14.99
C LYS A 296 5.63 19.58 15.11
N ASN A 297 6.12 20.10 16.25
CA ASN A 297 6.25 21.53 16.52
C ASN A 297 7.70 22.03 16.61
N ASN A 298 7.94 23.30 16.24
CA ASN A 298 9.25 23.96 16.23
C ASN A 298 9.52 24.74 17.53
N SER A 299 9.88 24.07 18.63
CA SER A 299 10.54 24.76 19.76
C SER A 299 11.87 24.10 20.06
N SER A 300 12.95 24.89 20.05
CA SER A 300 14.23 24.41 19.52
C SER A 300 15.19 23.73 20.50
N GLU A 301 14.95 23.69 21.82
CA GLU A 301 15.96 23.12 22.74
C GLU A 301 15.41 22.28 23.91
N ASP A 302 14.29 22.66 24.54
CA ASP A 302 13.73 21.89 25.68
C ASP A 302 13.15 20.51 25.31
N ILE A 303 12.96 20.24 24.00
CA ILE A 303 12.25 19.05 23.54
C ILE A 303 13.17 17.86 23.23
N LYS A 304 14.44 18.10 22.87
CA LYS A 304 15.43 17.01 22.74
C LYS A 304 15.59 16.24 24.06
N ILE A 305 15.48 16.95 25.19
CA ILE A 305 15.54 16.36 26.54
C ILE A 305 14.32 15.45 26.80
N ASN A 306 13.12 15.85 26.39
CA ASN A 306 11.90 15.06 26.60
C ASN A 306 11.85 13.81 25.71
N LEU A 307 12.30 13.94 24.45
CA LEU A 307 12.41 12.81 23.52
C LEU A 307 13.45 11.77 23.99
N CYS A 308 14.47 12.18 24.75
CA CYS A 308 15.49 11.30 25.34
C CYS A 308 15.11 10.76 26.73
N SER A 309 13.91 11.06 27.23
CA SER A 309 13.53 10.65 28.59
C SER A 309 13.44 9.13 28.75
N GLU A 310 13.83 8.65 29.94
CA GLU A 310 13.74 7.24 30.34
C GLU A 310 12.31 6.71 30.28
N ARG A 311 11.31 7.58 30.47
CA ARG A 311 9.88 7.23 30.37
C ARG A 311 9.52 6.62 29.00
N PHE A 312 10.08 7.13 27.91
CA PHE A 312 9.86 6.53 26.59
C PHE A 312 10.57 5.18 26.46
N ASP A 313 11.71 5.02 27.12
CA ASP A 313 12.45 3.77 27.06
C ASP A 313 11.71 2.62 27.74
N ASP A 314 11.16 2.85 28.94
CA ASP A 314 10.32 1.85 29.62
C ASP A 314 9.09 1.49 28.78
N LEU A 315 8.47 2.50 28.16
CA LEU A 315 7.29 2.33 27.32
C LEU A 315 7.58 1.47 26.08
N PHE A 316 8.67 1.74 25.36
CA PHE A 316 9.02 1.01 24.14
C PHE A 316 9.66 -0.35 24.43
N ALA A 317 10.48 -0.48 25.47
CA ALA A 317 11.02 -1.76 25.89
C ALA A 317 9.91 -2.74 26.32
N GLY A 318 8.82 -2.22 26.90
CA GLY A 318 7.63 -3.01 27.24
C GLY A 318 6.83 -3.53 26.04
N LEU A 319 7.15 -3.12 24.81
CA LEU A 319 6.51 -3.64 23.59
C LEU A 319 7.11 -4.98 23.12
N LEU A 320 8.38 -5.25 23.44
CA LEU A 320 9.12 -6.47 23.03
C LEU A 320 8.88 -7.66 23.97
#